data_AF-A0A2D2MBN4-F1
#
_entry.id   AF-A0A2D2MBN4-F1
#
_cell.length_a   1.000
_cell.length_b   1.000
_cell.length_c   1.000
_cell.angle_alpha   90.00
_cell.angle_beta   90.00
_cell.angle_gamma   90.00
#
_symmetry.space_group_name_H-M   'P 1'
#
loop_
_entity.id
_entity.type
_entity.pdbx_description
1 polymer ?
#
loop_
_entity_poly.entity_id
_entity_poly.type
_entity_poly.pdbx_seq_one_letter_code
_entity_poly.pdbx_strand_id
1 'polypeptide(L)'
;MPVSSASKLFETQVGAAKVLYAIVVTTLLLFWFNQDSIRLYCEQKYHQGCELPLLGQSAAWRMGSNLTQALGSARDSFIESLTQPAPPALIAQAPVSETVTMPATVPVVPVTLDGKHATPVHAAPAHESAKPVKVAATPLPAPIPQPVQPMPVTLSAGDEVFLVGDSLMQGVAPHLANTLHKRYQIKSVNLSKQSTGLAYPGFFNWPQTVAKTLQSQPNIRLMVVFLGPNDPWDMPVAKGKPFLRFKTAEWEEQYRQRIDSILEQARAHDVQVIWVGPPNMQKTKLSSAMAYLSTLYETQTRLYQQHYVSANGVLGYKADEFSYTLQDDQGKRVKTRVDDGIHFTPTGQKLIAQQVLSMITFPGLTVTEH
;
A
#
# COMPACT_ATOMS: atom_id res chain seq x y z
N MET A 1 11.85 -59.98 28.37
CA MET A 1 11.32 -58.70 27.86
C MET A 1 12.00 -57.58 28.65
N PRO A 2 12.60 -56.55 28.02
CA PRO A 2 13.22 -55.49 28.80
C PRO A 2 12.12 -54.63 29.42
N VAL A 3 12.14 -54.51 30.75
CA VAL A 3 11.22 -53.65 31.51
C VAL A 3 11.69 -52.21 31.31
N SER A 4 10.84 -51.38 30.68
CA SER A 4 11.11 -49.95 30.54
C SER A 4 11.33 -49.34 31.93
N SER A 5 12.47 -48.68 32.15
CA SER A 5 12.79 -48.11 33.46
C SER A 5 11.94 -46.86 33.71
N ALA A 6 11.27 -46.79 34.87
CA ALA A 6 10.42 -45.67 35.26
C ALA A 6 11.15 -44.31 35.20
N SER A 7 12.47 -44.31 35.44
CA SER A 7 13.33 -43.12 35.30
C SER A 7 13.39 -42.59 33.86
N LYS A 8 13.57 -43.48 32.86
CA LYS A 8 13.58 -43.06 31.44
C LYS A 8 12.21 -42.52 31.00
N LEU A 9 11.13 -43.10 31.50
CA LEU A 9 9.77 -42.59 31.24
C LEU A 9 9.56 -41.20 31.86
N PHE A 10 10.01 -40.98 33.10
CA PHE A 10 9.91 -39.68 33.76
C PHE A 10 10.74 -38.59 33.07
N GLU A 11 12.00 -38.87 32.69
CA GLU A 11 12.83 -37.93 31.93
C GLU A 11 12.20 -37.57 30.57
N THR A 12 11.64 -38.57 29.87
CA THR A 12 10.94 -38.35 28.60
C THR A 12 9.69 -37.50 28.80
N GLN A 13 8.91 -37.72 29.86
CA GLN A 13 7.72 -36.93 30.19
C GLN A 13 8.06 -35.48 30.57
N VAL A 14 9.13 -35.27 31.35
CA VAL A 14 9.61 -33.91 31.69
C VAL A 14 10.13 -33.20 30.45
N GLY A 15 10.86 -33.89 29.57
CA GLY A 15 11.28 -33.37 28.27
C GLY A 15 10.09 -32.96 27.41
N ALA A 16 9.09 -33.82 27.28
CA ALA A 16 7.86 -33.53 26.54
C ALA A 16 7.09 -32.35 27.14
N ALA A 17 7.00 -32.24 28.47
CA ALA A 17 6.33 -31.13 29.14
C ALA A 17 7.03 -29.79 28.88
N LYS A 18 8.37 -29.77 28.88
CA LYS A 18 9.15 -28.56 28.53
C LYS A 18 8.92 -28.13 27.09
N VAL A 19 8.93 -29.08 26.15
CA VAL A 19 8.65 -28.80 24.74
C VAL A 19 7.23 -28.26 24.57
N LEU A 20 6.24 -28.90 25.19
CA LEU A 20 4.85 -28.44 25.16
C LEU A 20 4.71 -27.03 25.73
N TYR A 21 5.33 -26.75 26.89
CA TYR A 21 5.35 -25.41 27.48
C TYR A 21 5.94 -24.37 26.53
N ALA A 22 7.09 -24.67 25.91
CA ALA A 22 7.73 -23.77 24.95
C ALA A 22 6.82 -23.49 23.74
N ILE A 23 6.15 -24.52 23.20
CA ILE A 23 5.19 -24.37 22.11
C ILE A 23 4.03 -23.46 22.54
N VAL A 24 3.39 -23.73 23.69
CA VAL A 24 2.26 -22.94 24.17
C VAL A 24 2.64 -21.47 24.37
N VAL A 25 3.75 -21.20 25.05
CA VAL A 25 4.22 -19.83 25.29
C VAL A 25 4.55 -19.13 23.98
N THR A 26 5.23 -19.81 23.06
CA THR A 26 5.59 -19.23 21.75
C THR A 26 4.34 -18.93 20.92
N THR A 27 3.36 -19.84 20.88
CA THR A 27 2.09 -19.62 20.18
C THR A 27 1.32 -18.43 20.77
N LEU A 28 1.26 -18.31 22.11
CA LEU A 28 0.61 -17.17 22.76
C LEU A 28 1.32 -15.85 22.44
N LEU A 29 2.64 -15.83 22.46
CA LEU A 29 3.43 -14.65 22.09
C LEU A 29 3.20 -14.28 20.63
N LEU A 30 3.22 -15.25 19.71
CA LEU A 30 2.95 -14.99 18.30
C LEU A 30 1.56 -14.41 18.09
N PHE A 31 0.55 -14.95 18.77
CA PHE A 31 -0.81 -14.40 18.71
C PHE A 31 -0.87 -12.98 19.27
N TRP A 32 -0.16 -12.72 20.37
CA TRP A 32 -0.05 -11.40 20.98
C TRP A 32 0.71 -10.40 20.10
N PHE A 33 1.74 -10.80 19.36
CA PHE A 33 2.43 -9.90 18.42
C PHE A 33 1.66 -9.65 17.12
N ASN A 34 0.87 -10.63 16.66
CA ASN A 34 0.20 -10.61 15.36
C ASN A 34 -1.30 -10.28 15.43
N GLN A 35 -1.75 -9.58 16.47
CA GLN A 35 -3.17 -9.27 16.71
C GLN A 35 -3.84 -8.60 15.51
N ASP A 36 -3.18 -7.60 14.91
CA ASP A 36 -3.72 -6.86 13.75
C ASP A 36 -3.90 -7.77 12.53
N SER A 37 -2.91 -8.63 12.25
CA SER A 37 -2.95 -9.60 11.15
C SER A 37 -4.06 -10.62 11.34
N ILE A 38 -4.23 -11.11 12.57
CA ILE A 38 -5.29 -12.06 12.94
C ILE A 38 -6.67 -11.41 12.77
N ARG A 39 -6.83 -10.18 13.27
CA ARG A 39 -8.08 -9.42 13.13
C ARG A 39 -8.44 -9.21 11.66
N LEU A 40 -7.48 -8.76 10.85
CA LEU A 40 -7.67 -8.58 9.42
C LEU A 40 -8.08 -9.89 8.73
N TYR A 41 -7.40 -10.98 9.04
CA TYR A 41 -7.74 -12.29 8.49
C TYR A 41 -9.16 -12.71 8.86
N CYS A 42 -9.59 -12.50 10.11
CA CYS A 42 -10.94 -12.84 10.53
C CYS A 42 -12.00 -11.98 9.83
N GLU A 43 -11.73 -10.69 9.66
CA GLU A 43 -12.61 -9.78 8.92
C GLU A 43 -12.73 -10.24 7.46
N GLN A 44 -11.62 -10.59 6.82
CA GLN A 44 -11.56 -11.09 5.46
C GLN A 44 -12.25 -12.44 5.26
N LYS A 45 -12.06 -13.37 6.20
CA LYS A 45 -12.51 -14.76 6.07
C LYS A 45 -13.93 -14.99 6.57
N TYR A 46 -14.31 -14.31 7.64
CA TYR A 46 -15.56 -14.54 8.37
C TYR A 46 -16.46 -13.31 8.42
N HIS A 47 -16.06 -12.18 7.83
CA HIS A 47 -16.79 -10.90 7.84
C HIS A 47 -17.10 -10.39 9.25
N GLN A 48 -16.27 -10.80 10.22
CA GLN A 48 -16.41 -10.48 11.65
C GLN A 48 -15.03 -10.33 12.28
N GLY A 49 -14.92 -9.42 13.25
CA GLY A 49 -13.72 -9.38 14.10
C GLY A 49 -13.66 -10.61 15.01
N CYS A 50 -12.47 -11.18 15.19
CA CYS A 50 -12.24 -12.26 16.15
C CYS A 50 -11.51 -11.78 17.41
N GLU A 51 -11.65 -10.49 17.75
CA GLU A 51 -11.12 -9.96 19.00
C GLU A 51 -11.87 -10.61 20.17
N LEU A 52 -11.11 -11.16 21.13
CA LEU A 52 -11.68 -11.68 22.36
C LEU A 52 -12.31 -10.53 23.16
N PRO A 53 -13.62 -10.59 23.48
CA PRO A 53 -14.27 -9.57 24.30
C PRO A 53 -13.50 -9.32 25.59
N LEU A 54 -13.44 -8.07 26.05
CA LEU A 54 -12.66 -7.59 27.21
C LEU A 54 -11.14 -7.61 27.01
N LEU A 55 -10.56 -8.68 26.46
CA LEU A 55 -9.12 -8.77 26.24
C LEU A 55 -8.64 -7.78 25.16
N GLY A 56 -9.37 -7.69 24.04
CA GLY A 56 -9.07 -6.78 22.92
C GLY A 56 -9.09 -5.29 23.27
N GLN A 57 -9.74 -4.92 24.39
CA GLN A 57 -9.78 -3.54 24.89
C GLN A 57 -8.66 -3.24 25.89
N SER A 58 -8.01 -4.27 26.43
CA SER A 58 -6.97 -4.08 27.44
C SER A 58 -5.69 -3.50 26.82
N ALA A 59 -5.09 -2.53 27.52
CA ALA A 59 -3.83 -1.92 27.08
C ALA A 59 -2.68 -2.94 27.05
N ALA A 60 -2.65 -3.89 28.00
CA ALA A 60 -1.67 -4.96 28.04
C ALA A 60 -1.77 -5.91 26.83
N TRP A 61 -2.98 -6.18 26.34
CA TRP A 61 -3.15 -6.91 25.09
C TRP A 61 -2.63 -6.06 23.93
N ARG A 62 -3.16 -4.84 23.73
CA ARG A 62 -2.77 -3.97 22.59
C ARG A 62 -1.30 -3.58 22.55
N MET A 63 -0.57 -3.69 23.66
CA MET A 63 0.87 -3.48 23.71
C MET A 63 1.61 -4.38 22.69
N GLY A 64 1.12 -5.59 22.42
CA GLY A 64 1.77 -6.51 21.48
C GLY A 64 1.79 -5.98 20.04
N SER A 65 0.63 -5.57 19.52
CA SER A 65 0.56 -4.92 18.20
C SER A 65 1.31 -3.59 18.17
N ASN A 66 1.22 -2.79 19.24
CA ASN A 66 1.93 -1.52 19.33
C ASN A 66 3.44 -1.71 19.27
N LEU A 67 3.97 -2.74 19.94
CA LEU A 67 5.40 -3.06 19.90
C LEU A 67 5.83 -3.52 18.51
N THR A 68 5.04 -4.37 17.85
CA THR A 68 5.30 -4.78 16.46
C THR A 68 5.33 -3.58 15.52
N GLN A 69 4.37 -2.66 15.66
CA GLN A 69 4.31 -1.43 14.85
C GLN A 69 5.50 -0.52 15.14
N ALA A 70 5.84 -0.29 16.42
CA ALA A 70 6.97 0.54 16.81
C ALA A 70 8.31 -0.01 16.32
N LEU A 71 8.52 -1.34 16.41
CA LEU A 71 9.69 -2.01 15.86
C LEU A 71 9.76 -1.85 14.33
N GLY A 72 8.62 -1.97 13.65
CA GLY A 72 8.51 -1.71 12.22
C GLY A 72 8.92 -0.28 11.87
N SER A 73 8.32 0.72 12.52
CA SER A 73 8.63 2.13 12.31
C SER A 73 10.08 2.48 12.66
N ALA A 74 10.64 1.91 13.73
CA ALA A 74 12.02 2.11 14.12
C ALA A 74 12.99 1.52 13.09
N ARG A 75 12.70 0.33 12.57
CA ARG A 75 13.45 -0.28 11.45
C ARG A 75 13.41 0.61 10.22
N ASP A 76 12.22 1.08 9.84
CA ASP A 76 12.04 1.90 8.64
C ASP A 76 12.78 3.24 8.79
N SER A 77 12.70 3.88 9.96
CA SER A 77 13.44 5.12 10.30
C SER A 77 14.95 4.90 10.31
N PHE A 78 15.42 3.76 10.83
CA PHE A 78 16.84 3.40 10.81
C PHE A 78 17.34 3.24 9.37
N ILE A 79 16.60 2.55 8.51
CA ILE A 79 16.93 2.41 7.09
C ILE A 79 16.99 3.79 6.42
N GLU A 80 16.02 4.66 6.71
CA GLU A 80 16.02 6.04 6.22
C GLU A 80 17.29 6.79 6.66
N SER A 81 17.68 6.67 7.93
CA SER A 81 18.89 7.32 8.46
C SER A 81 20.18 6.87 7.76
N LEU A 82 20.25 5.62 7.30
CA LEU A 82 21.38 5.09 6.53
C LEU A 82 21.43 5.65 5.10
N THR A 83 20.34 6.23 4.61
CA THR A 83 20.21 6.78 3.26
C THR A 83 20.23 8.31 3.22
N GLN A 84 20.19 8.98 4.38
CA GLN A 84 20.36 10.43 4.43
C GLN A 84 21.85 10.80 4.33
N PRO A 85 22.24 11.77 3.49
CA PRO A 85 23.58 12.32 3.52
C PRO A 85 23.86 12.91 4.91
N ALA A 86 25.08 12.72 5.42
CA ALA A 86 25.49 13.37 6.65
C ALA A 86 25.21 14.89 6.54
N PRO A 87 24.59 15.52 7.55
CA PRO A 87 24.47 16.97 7.55
C PRO A 87 25.88 17.55 7.39
N PRO A 88 26.07 18.62 6.59
CA PRO A 88 27.35 19.31 6.55
C PRO A 88 27.74 19.59 7.99
N ALA A 89 28.95 19.17 8.37
CA ALA A 89 29.44 19.31 9.73
C ALA A 89 29.27 20.78 10.14
N LEU A 90 28.25 21.04 10.95
CA LEU A 90 28.15 22.27 11.69
C LEU A 90 29.38 22.27 12.58
N ILE A 91 30.37 23.07 12.18
CA ILE A 91 31.49 23.43 13.03
C ILE A 91 30.87 23.82 14.36
N ALA A 92 31.11 22.98 15.37
CA ALA A 92 30.52 23.13 16.68
C ALA A 92 30.91 24.50 17.24
N GLN A 93 29.99 25.46 17.17
CA GLN A 93 30.02 26.61 18.05
C GLN A 93 29.38 26.15 19.36
N ALA A 94 30.20 26.14 20.41
CA ALA A 94 29.78 25.78 21.76
C ALA A 94 28.56 26.62 22.18
N PRO A 95 27.55 26.03 22.86
CA PRO A 95 26.35 26.76 23.25
C PRO A 95 26.69 27.75 24.37
N VAL A 96 26.52 29.04 24.08
CA VAL A 96 26.37 30.06 25.11
C VAL A 96 25.01 29.84 25.74
N SER A 97 24.99 29.67 27.05
CA SER A 97 23.77 29.43 27.82
C SER A 97 22.81 30.61 27.69
N GLU A 98 21.65 30.41 27.06
CA GLU A 98 20.50 31.28 27.24
C GLU A 98 19.45 30.56 28.09
N THR A 99 19.05 31.30 29.11
CA THR A 99 18.21 30.94 30.24
C THR A 99 16.84 30.41 29.86
N VAL A 100 16.48 29.30 30.50
CA VAL A 100 15.13 28.74 30.54
C VAL A 100 14.17 29.73 31.22
N THR A 101 13.11 30.11 30.51
CA THR A 101 11.89 30.65 31.11
C THR A 101 10.68 29.85 30.62
N MET A 102 9.92 29.32 31.57
CA MET A 102 8.54 28.86 31.42
C MET A 102 7.73 29.39 32.62
N PRO A 103 6.38 29.43 32.58
CA PRO A 103 5.47 29.78 31.48
C PRO A 103 4.45 30.85 31.94
N ALA A 104 3.65 31.41 31.03
CA ALA A 104 2.44 32.17 31.41
C ALA A 104 1.17 31.44 30.95
N THR A 105 0.18 31.48 31.84
CA THR A 105 -1.06 30.70 31.89
C THR A 105 -2.05 31.01 30.78
N VAL A 106 -2.75 29.97 30.31
CA VAL A 106 -3.87 30.02 29.37
C VAL A 106 -5.06 30.75 30.01
N PRO A 107 -5.72 31.72 29.34
CA PRO A 107 -7.05 32.15 29.75
C PRO A 107 -8.12 31.25 29.14
N VAL A 108 -9.01 30.80 30.02
CA VAL A 108 -10.20 29.99 29.79
C VAL A 108 -11.25 30.79 29.00
N VAL A 109 -11.77 30.22 27.91
CA VAL A 109 -12.96 30.73 27.21
C VAL A 109 -14.19 30.00 27.74
N PRO A 110 -15.21 30.68 28.28
CA PRO A 110 -16.45 30.04 28.68
C PRO A 110 -17.36 29.80 27.47
N VAL A 111 -17.88 28.56 27.37
CA VAL A 111 -18.95 28.16 26.45
C VAL A 111 -20.28 28.68 27.01
N THR A 112 -21.07 29.35 26.16
CA THR A 112 -22.49 29.64 26.43
C THR A 112 -23.35 28.87 25.43
N LEU A 113 -24.33 28.13 25.96
CA LEU A 113 -25.39 27.42 25.25
C LEU A 113 -26.70 28.21 25.37
N ASP A 114 -27.68 27.80 24.56
CA ASP A 114 -29.06 28.31 24.39
C ASP A 114 -29.21 29.36 23.26
N GLY A 115 -30.16 29.29 22.32
CA GLY A 115 -31.24 28.35 22.06
C GLY A 115 -32.34 29.04 21.22
N LYS A 116 -32.80 28.36 20.15
CA LYS A 116 -34.20 28.29 19.66
C LYS A 116 -34.90 29.41 18.84
N HIS A 117 -35.64 28.93 17.82
CA HIS A 117 -36.79 29.47 17.05
C HIS A 117 -36.51 30.57 16.00
N ALA A 118 -37.17 30.67 14.84
CA ALA A 118 -38.15 29.87 14.09
C ALA A 118 -38.27 30.45 12.66
N THR A 119 -38.86 29.67 11.74
CA THR A 119 -39.27 30.01 10.36
C THR A 119 -40.32 31.14 10.29
N PRO A 120 -40.55 31.72 9.09
CA PRO A 120 -41.80 31.38 8.40
C PRO A 120 -41.72 31.28 6.87
N VAL A 121 -42.85 30.75 6.37
CA VAL A 121 -43.26 30.25 5.05
C VAL A 121 -43.74 31.36 4.10
N HIS A 122 -43.55 31.20 2.78
CA HIS A 122 -44.51 31.48 1.67
C HIS A 122 -43.77 31.31 0.33
N ALA A 123 -44.34 30.95 -0.81
CA ALA A 123 -45.59 30.31 -1.25
C ALA A 123 -45.43 30.04 -2.77
N ALA A 124 -46.13 29.04 -3.31
CA ALA A 124 -46.20 28.74 -4.75
C ALA A 124 -47.08 29.75 -5.51
N PRO A 125 -46.97 29.81 -6.85
CA PRO A 125 -48.04 29.25 -7.71
C PRO A 125 -47.47 28.52 -8.95
N ALA A 126 -48.01 27.36 -9.36
CA ALA A 126 -49.17 27.08 -10.22
C ALA A 126 -48.78 26.82 -11.70
N HIS A 127 -49.45 25.81 -12.27
CA HIS A 127 -49.20 25.14 -13.55
C HIS A 127 -49.37 26.02 -14.79
N GLU A 128 -48.56 25.76 -15.82
CA GLU A 128 -48.94 26.01 -17.21
C GLU A 128 -48.33 25.00 -18.20
N SER A 129 -49.02 24.86 -19.33
CA SER A 129 -49.23 23.67 -20.16
C SER A 129 -48.09 23.28 -21.11
N ALA A 130 -48.04 21.98 -21.44
CA ALA A 130 -47.21 21.37 -22.46
C ALA A 130 -47.70 21.63 -23.90
N LYS A 131 -46.77 21.96 -24.82
CA LYS A 131 -46.76 21.66 -26.29
C LYS A 131 -45.30 21.70 -26.83
N PRO A 132 -45.03 21.26 -28.07
CA PRO A 132 -44.58 19.93 -28.45
C PRO A 132 -43.07 19.85 -28.77
N VAL A 133 -42.54 18.62 -28.70
CA VAL A 133 -41.16 18.25 -29.00
C VAL A 133 -40.83 18.52 -30.48
N LYS A 134 -39.83 19.38 -30.74
CA LYS A 134 -39.08 19.40 -32.00
C LYS A 134 -38.00 18.32 -31.91
N VAL A 135 -38.10 17.31 -32.76
CA VAL A 135 -37.06 16.30 -32.98
C VAL A 135 -35.84 17.01 -33.56
N ALA A 136 -34.84 17.23 -32.71
CA ALA A 136 -33.52 17.66 -33.14
C ALA A 136 -32.76 16.44 -33.67
N ALA A 137 -32.21 16.57 -34.87
CA ALA A 137 -31.41 15.55 -35.53
C ALA A 137 -30.24 15.13 -34.63
N THR A 138 -30.02 13.81 -34.54
CA THR A 138 -28.90 13.19 -33.86
C THR A 138 -27.59 13.78 -34.37
N PRO A 139 -26.71 14.33 -33.51
CA PRO A 139 -25.37 14.71 -33.94
C PRO A 139 -24.64 13.44 -34.39
N LEU A 140 -23.91 13.52 -35.50
CA LEU A 140 -22.97 12.49 -35.91
C LEU A 140 -22.04 12.15 -34.73
N PRO A 141 -21.67 10.86 -34.53
CA PRO A 141 -20.71 10.49 -33.50
C PRO A 141 -19.42 11.29 -33.68
N ALA A 142 -18.99 11.97 -32.62
CA ALA A 142 -17.67 12.57 -32.58
C ALA A 142 -16.62 11.49 -32.88
N PRO A 143 -15.54 11.79 -33.63
CA PRO A 143 -14.45 10.86 -33.83
C PRO A 143 -13.97 10.35 -32.47
N ILE A 144 -13.82 9.03 -32.34
CA ILE A 144 -13.29 8.39 -31.13
C ILE A 144 -11.94 9.07 -30.82
N PRO A 145 -11.75 9.67 -29.63
CA PRO A 145 -10.46 10.24 -29.25
C PRO A 145 -9.39 9.17 -29.42
N GLN A 146 -8.37 9.45 -30.24
CA GLN A 146 -7.23 8.55 -30.35
C GLN A 146 -6.62 8.37 -28.95
N PRO A 147 -6.10 7.16 -28.60
CA PRO A 147 -5.45 6.95 -27.32
C PRO A 147 -4.30 7.96 -27.17
N VAL A 148 -4.48 8.96 -26.32
CA VAL A 148 -3.42 9.89 -25.95
C VAL A 148 -2.44 9.07 -25.11
N GLN A 149 -1.27 8.79 -25.68
CA GLN A 149 -0.20 8.11 -24.95
C GLN A 149 0.17 8.97 -23.73
N PRO A 150 0.35 8.36 -22.53
CA PRO A 150 0.75 9.10 -21.35
C PRO A 150 2.09 9.81 -21.57
N MET A 151 2.25 11.04 -21.04
CA MET A 151 3.48 11.80 -21.18
C MET A 151 4.68 11.02 -20.60
N PRO A 152 5.88 11.07 -21.22
CA PRO A 152 7.07 10.41 -20.69
C PRO A 152 7.33 10.78 -19.22
N VAL A 153 7.70 9.79 -18.40
CA VAL A 153 8.05 10.07 -17.00
C VAL A 153 9.40 10.76 -16.94
N THR A 154 9.46 11.92 -16.31
CA THR A 154 10.65 12.76 -16.28
C THR A 154 10.96 13.19 -14.85
N LEU A 155 12.21 13.02 -14.42
CA LEU A 155 12.70 13.48 -13.11
C LEU A 155 13.94 14.35 -13.26
N SER A 156 13.94 15.47 -12.55
CA SER A 156 15.00 16.49 -12.51
C SER A 156 15.65 16.57 -11.13
N ALA A 157 16.75 17.31 -11.03
CA ALA A 157 17.42 17.54 -9.74
C ALA A 157 16.45 18.17 -8.72
N GLY A 158 16.37 17.57 -7.54
CA GLY A 158 15.47 18.00 -6.46
C GLY A 158 14.11 17.30 -6.44
N ASP A 159 13.75 16.59 -7.51
CA ASP A 159 12.53 15.78 -7.53
C ASP A 159 12.68 14.54 -6.63
N GLU A 160 11.54 14.05 -6.15
CA GLU A 160 11.45 12.87 -5.30
C GLU A 160 10.44 11.84 -5.83
N VAL A 161 10.65 10.58 -5.46
CA VAL A 161 9.81 9.44 -5.87
C VAL A 161 9.08 8.85 -4.67
N PHE A 162 7.75 8.74 -4.76
CA PHE A 162 6.92 8.11 -3.74
C PHE A 162 6.61 6.65 -4.07
N LEU A 163 6.92 5.73 -3.16
CA LEU A 163 6.76 4.30 -3.32
C LEU A 163 5.61 3.80 -2.45
N VAL A 164 4.54 3.38 -3.13
CA VAL A 164 3.25 2.96 -2.56
C VAL A 164 3.05 1.48 -2.85
N GLY A 165 2.75 0.68 -1.83
CA GLY A 165 2.39 -0.71 -2.09
C GLY A 165 2.49 -1.67 -0.93
N ASP A 166 2.25 -2.94 -1.23
CA ASP A 166 2.20 -4.01 -0.23
C ASP A 166 3.56 -4.71 -0.06
N SER A 167 3.55 -6.01 0.29
CA SER A 167 4.76 -6.81 0.42
C SER A 167 5.52 -6.96 -0.91
N LEU A 168 4.84 -6.85 -2.07
CA LEU A 168 5.52 -6.84 -3.37
C LEU A 168 6.36 -5.57 -3.53
N MET A 169 5.78 -4.39 -3.22
CA MET A 169 6.51 -3.12 -3.25
C MET A 169 7.64 -3.12 -2.23
N GLN A 170 7.44 -3.65 -1.02
CA GLN A 170 8.51 -3.69 -0.02
C GLN A 170 9.77 -4.44 -0.49
N GLY A 171 9.61 -5.45 -1.34
CA GLY A 171 10.74 -6.14 -1.96
C GLY A 171 11.44 -5.29 -3.03
N VAL A 172 10.68 -4.55 -3.85
CA VAL A 172 11.19 -3.79 -5.02
C VAL A 172 11.74 -2.42 -4.62
N ALA A 173 11.04 -1.72 -3.72
CA ALA A 173 11.31 -0.34 -3.32
C ALA A 173 12.77 -0.09 -2.89
N PRO A 174 13.43 -0.95 -2.09
CA PRO A 174 14.82 -0.72 -1.71
C PRO A 174 15.78 -0.69 -2.90
N HIS A 175 15.58 -1.52 -3.92
CA HIS A 175 16.45 -1.55 -5.11
C HIS A 175 16.22 -0.35 -6.01
N LEU A 176 14.95 0.07 -6.15
CA LEU A 176 14.58 1.27 -6.90
C LEU A 176 15.13 2.53 -6.23
N ALA A 177 14.85 2.73 -4.94
CA ALA A 177 15.32 3.87 -4.16
C ALA A 177 16.84 3.97 -4.10
N ASN A 178 17.54 2.85 -3.88
CA ASN A 178 19.00 2.84 -3.86
C ASN A 178 19.60 3.24 -5.23
N THR A 179 19.02 2.79 -6.33
CA THR A 179 19.49 3.16 -7.68
C THR A 179 19.21 4.64 -7.99
N LEU A 180 17.99 5.12 -7.70
CA LEU A 180 17.61 6.53 -7.84
C LEU A 180 18.55 7.45 -7.08
N HIS A 181 18.86 7.11 -5.83
CA HIS A 181 19.75 7.88 -4.99
C HIS A 181 21.20 7.87 -5.50
N LYS A 182 21.78 6.67 -5.74
CA LYS A 182 23.20 6.55 -6.08
C LYS A 182 23.54 7.09 -7.47
N ARG A 183 22.68 6.83 -8.47
CA ARG A 183 22.97 7.18 -9.87
C ARG A 183 22.45 8.54 -10.30
N TYR A 184 21.36 9.00 -9.69
CA TYR A 184 20.64 10.20 -10.13
C TYR A 184 20.43 11.24 -9.02
N GLN A 185 20.86 10.94 -7.78
CA GLN A 185 20.70 11.81 -6.61
C GLN A 185 19.23 12.16 -6.31
N ILE A 186 18.31 11.31 -6.78
CA ILE A 186 16.86 11.42 -6.55
C ILE A 186 16.50 10.72 -5.24
N LYS A 187 15.81 11.42 -4.34
CA LYS A 187 15.35 10.83 -3.08
C LYS A 187 14.06 10.03 -3.28
N SER A 188 13.77 9.15 -2.34
CA SER A 188 12.54 8.37 -2.37
C SER A 188 11.87 8.31 -1.01
N VAL A 189 10.54 8.36 -1.03
CA VAL A 189 9.67 8.22 0.14
C VAL A 189 9.05 6.84 0.04
N ASN A 190 9.45 5.91 0.91
CA ASN A 190 8.92 4.55 0.87
C ASN A 190 7.97 4.30 2.04
N LEU A 191 6.67 4.23 1.74
CA LEU A 191 5.65 3.89 2.74
C LEU A 191 5.08 2.48 2.56
N SER A 192 5.70 1.65 1.72
CA SER A 192 5.20 0.30 1.44
C SER A 192 5.06 -0.56 2.71
N LYS A 193 3.93 -1.26 2.81
CA LYS A 193 3.52 -1.93 4.06
C LYS A 193 2.91 -3.30 3.79
N GLN A 194 3.43 -4.33 4.45
CA GLN A 194 2.91 -5.70 4.34
C GLN A 194 1.43 -5.78 4.70
N SER A 195 0.77 -6.76 4.09
CA SER A 195 -0.63 -7.10 4.37
C SER A 195 -1.60 -5.93 4.16
N THR A 196 -1.22 -4.92 3.37
CA THR A 196 -2.08 -3.82 2.98
C THR A 196 -2.58 -3.99 1.54
N GLY A 197 -3.60 -3.23 1.20
CA GLY A 197 -4.28 -3.26 -0.09
C GLY A 197 -5.35 -2.17 -0.14
N LEU A 198 -6.05 -2.06 -1.26
CA LEU A 198 -7.15 -1.12 -1.41
C LEU A 198 -8.47 -1.66 -0.83
N ALA A 199 -8.63 -2.96 -0.61
CA ALA A 199 -9.91 -3.57 -0.22
C ALA A 199 -10.35 -3.25 1.23
N TYR A 200 -9.40 -3.07 2.16
CA TYR A 200 -9.67 -2.89 3.60
C TYR A 200 -9.08 -1.58 4.14
N PRO A 201 -9.71 -0.41 3.88
CA PRO A 201 -9.20 0.89 4.32
C PRO A 201 -9.21 1.05 5.85
N GLY A 202 -10.00 0.24 6.57
CA GLY A 202 -9.98 0.20 8.04
C GLY A 202 -8.68 -0.36 8.63
N PHE A 203 -7.96 -1.20 7.89
CA PHE A 203 -6.65 -1.69 8.30
C PHE A 203 -5.52 -0.74 7.87
N PHE A 204 -5.54 -0.33 6.60
CA PHE A 204 -4.64 0.69 6.08
C PHE A 204 -5.27 1.41 4.89
N ASN A 205 -5.36 2.74 4.97
CA ASN A 205 -6.03 3.54 3.96
C ASN A 205 -5.03 4.18 3.00
N TRP A 206 -4.72 3.48 1.90
CA TRP A 206 -3.84 3.99 0.85
C TRP A 206 -4.28 5.33 0.25
N PRO A 207 -5.55 5.53 -0.18
CA PRO A 207 -6.00 6.83 -0.67
C PRO A 207 -5.72 7.99 0.29
N GLN A 208 -5.98 7.82 1.59
CA GLN A 208 -5.70 8.84 2.59
C GLN A 208 -4.19 9.05 2.81
N THR A 209 -3.41 7.97 2.84
CA THR A 209 -1.95 8.04 2.97
C THR A 209 -1.33 8.80 1.79
N VAL A 210 -1.79 8.53 0.57
CA VAL A 210 -1.33 9.24 -0.63
C VAL A 210 -1.66 10.73 -0.53
N ALA A 211 -2.91 11.08 -0.24
CA ALA A 211 -3.34 12.48 -0.11
C ALA A 211 -2.47 13.26 0.91
N LYS A 212 -2.28 12.70 2.11
CA LYS A 212 -1.46 13.31 3.16
C LYS A 212 0.00 13.45 2.75
N THR A 213 0.56 12.43 2.10
CA THR A 213 1.97 12.40 1.71
C THR A 213 2.24 13.47 0.66
N LEU A 214 1.45 13.50 -0.43
CA LEU A 214 1.61 14.48 -1.51
C LEU A 214 1.36 15.92 -1.04
N GLN A 215 0.49 16.12 -0.05
CA GLN A 215 0.30 17.43 0.59
C GLN A 215 1.52 17.88 1.39
N SER A 216 2.16 16.96 2.13
CA SER A 216 3.30 17.27 3.01
C SER A 216 4.65 17.33 2.29
N GLN A 217 4.77 16.72 1.10
CA GLN A 217 6.03 16.53 0.39
C GLN A 217 5.93 17.05 -1.05
N PRO A 218 6.05 18.38 -1.26
CA PRO A 218 5.79 19.02 -2.54
C PRO A 218 6.81 18.67 -3.64
N ASN A 219 7.97 18.11 -3.29
CA ASN A 219 9.00 17.73 -4.26
C ASN A 219 8.73 16.38 -4.93
N ILE A 220 7.73 15.61 -4.46
CA ILE A 220 7.36 14.36 -5.12
C ILE A 220 6.83 14.70 -6.52
N ARG A 221 7.46 14.17 -7.57
CA ARG A 221 7.02 14.31 -8.97
C ARG A 221 6.63 12.98 -9.62
N LEU A 222 7.03 11.85 -9.02
CA LEU A 222 6.64 10.51 -9.45
C LEU A 222 6.13 9.69 -8.27
N MET A 223 5.03 8.98 -8.47
CA MET A 223 4.54 7.93 -7.58
C MET A 223 4.57 6.57 -8.30
N VAL A 224 5.14 5.56 -7.66
CA VAL A 224 5.13 4.19 -8.13
C VAL A 224 4.22 3.38 -7.23
N VAL A 225 3.19 2.74 -7.80
CA VAL A 225 2.20 1.94 -7.07
C VAL A 225 2.41 0.47 -7.41
N PHE A 226 2.54 -0.41 -6.40
CA PHE A 226 2.62 -1.85 -6.62
C PHE A 226 1.85 -2.63 -5.53
N LEU A 227 0.65 -3.06 -5.89
CA LEU A 227 -0.36 -3.67 -5.00
C LEU A 227 -1.05 -4.84 -5.68
N GLY A 228 -1.62 -5.75 -4.90
CA GLY A 228 -2.64 -6.66 -5.43
C GLY A 228 -2.93 -7.87 -4.56
N PRO A 229 -1.94 -8.67 -4.12
CA PRO A 229 -2.19 -9.98 -3.50
C PRO A 229 -3.11 -9.99 -2.28
N ASN A 230 -3.28 -8.84 -1.61
CA ASN A 230 -4.12 -8.69 -0.42
C ASN A 230 -5.53 -8.16 -0.70
N ASP A 231 -5.90 -7.94 -1.97
CA ASP A 231 -7.19 -7.34 -2.37
C ASP A 231 -8.29 -8.29 -2.89
N PRO A 232 -8.02 -9.56 -3.29
CA PRO A 232 -9.06 -10.51 -3.71
C PRO A 232 -10.00 -11.03 -2.61
N TRP A 233 -10.55 -10.12 -1.80
CA TRP A 233 -11.47 -10.37 -0.71
C TRP A 233 -12.76 -9.60 -0.92
N ASP A 234 -13.81 -10.05 -0.24
CA ASP A 234 -15.05 -9.29 -0.16
C ASP A 234 -14.77 -7.99 0.59
N MET A 235 -15.38 -6.88 0.17
CA MET A 235 -15.06 -5.55 0.72
C MET A 235 -16.11 -5.10 1.74
N PRO A 236 -15.67 -4.55 2.89
CA PRO A 236 -16.58 -3.89 3.81
C PRO A 236 -17.09 -2.57 3.19
N VAL A 237 -18.38 -2.29 3.39
CA VAL A 237 -19.03 -1.02 2.97
C VAL A 237 -19.16 -0.07 4.14
N ALA A 238 -19.86 -0.52 5.18
CA ALA A 238 -20.07 0.19 6.43
C ALA A 238 -20.40 -0.82 7.52
N LYS A 239 -20.26 -0.42 8.78
CA LYS A 239 -20.58 -1.28 9.92
C LYS A 239 -22.03 -1.77 9.83
N GLY A 240 -22.20 -3.09 9.87
CA GLY A 240 -23.52 -3.75 9.81
C GLY A 240 -24.14 -3.85 8.42
N LYS A 241 -23.46 -3.40 7.35
CA LYS A 241 -23.87 -3.66 5.97
C LYS A 241 -23.23 -4.96 5.45
N PRO A 242 -23.90 -5.67 4.53
CA PRO A 242 -23.29 -6.81 3.84
C PRO A 242 -21.99 -6.41 3.13
N PHE A 243 -21.03 -7.33 3.10
CA PHE A 243 -19.81 -7.15 2.34
C PHE A 243 -20.12 -7.23 0.84
N LEU A 244 -19.41 -6.44 0.04
CA LEU A 244 -19.47 -6.55 -1.42
C LEU A 244 -18.65 -7.76 -1.82
N ARG A 245 -19.26 -8.68 -2.57
CA ARG A 245 -18.58 -9.90 -3.00
C ARG A 245 -17.54 -9.56 -4.07
N PHE A 246 -16.33 -10.10 -3.94
CA PHE A 246 -15.26 -9.90 -4.93
C PHE A 246 -15.75 -10.15 -6.37
N LYS A 247 -15.44 -9.23 -7.29
CA LYS A 247 -15.85 -9.19 -8.72
C LYS A 247 -17.34 -8.93 -9.01
N THR A 248 -18.17 -8.60 -8.00
CA THR A 248 -19.49 -8.02 -8.28
C THR A 248 -19.35 -6.61 -8.84
N ALA A 249 -20.38 -6.11 -9.53
CA ALA A 249 -20.37 -4.78 -10.12
C ALA A 249 -20.15 -3.70 -9.05
N GLU A 250 -20.81 -3.84 -7.90
CA GLU A 250 -20.70 -2.93 -6.77
C GLU A 250 -19.30 -2.98 -6.13
N TRP A 251 -18.70 -4.17 -6.03
CA TRP A 251 -17.31 -4.32 -5.57
C TRP A 251 -16.35 -3.62 -6.54
N GLU A 252 -16.53 -3.84 -7.83
CA GLU A 252 -15.67 -3.24 -8.86
C GLU A 252 -15.76 -1.72 -8.84
N GLU A 253 -16.98 -1.17 -8.77
CA GLU A 253 -17.21 0.27 -8.69
C GLU A 253 -16.49 0.87 -7.48
N GLN A 254 -16.67 0.30 -6.29
CA GLN A 254 -16.02 0.78 -5.07
C GLN A 254 -14.48 0.65 -5.13
N TYR A 255 -13.97 -0.40 -5.75
CA TYR A 255 -12.53 -0.60 -5.88
C TYR A 255 -11.92 0.40 -6.87
N ARG A 256 -12.60 0.64 -8.00
CA ARG A 256 -12.22 1.69 -8.97
C ARG A 256 -12.23 3.08 -8.33
N GLN A 257 -13.24 3.43 -7.53
CA GLN A 257 -13.27 4.70 -6.80
C GLN A 257 -12.05 4.91 -5.90
N ARG A 258 -11.50 3.83 -5.32
CA ARG A 258 -10.27 3.91 -4.51
C ARG A 258 -9.01 4.09 -5.37
N ILE A 259 -8.94 3.47 -6.54
CA ILE A 259 -7.89 3.72 -7.54
C ILE A 259 -7.96 5.17 -8.02
N ASP A 260 -9.16 5.62 -8.41
CA ASP A 260 -9.44 6.97 -8.91
C ASP A 260 -9.05 8.02 -7.87
N SER A 261 -9.34 7.78 -6.59
CA SER A 261 -8.92 8.67 -5.50
C SER A 261 -7.39 8.84 -5.44
N ILE A 262 -6.62 7.77 -5.66
CA ILE A 262 -5.15 7.84 -5.68
C ILE A 262 -4.65 8.61 -6.90
N LEU A 263 -5.19 8.31 -8.08
CA LEU A 263 -4.79 8.95 -9.34
C LEU A 263 -5.21 10.43 -9.39
N GLU A 264 -6.34 10.78 -8.79
CA GLU A 264 -6.82 12.16 -8.67
C GLU A 264 -5.90 12.99 -7.77
N GLN A 265 -5.44 12.43 -6.65
CA GLN A 265 -4.44 13.10 -5.80
C GLN A 265 -3.12 13.30 -6.55
N ALA A 266 -2.68 12.31 -7.32
CA ALA A 266 -1.48 12.48 -8.14
C ALA A 266 -1.65 13.61 -9.17
N ARG A 267 -2.77 13.63 -9.89
CA ARG A 267 -3.10 14.69 -10.86
C ARG A 267 -3.15 16.08 -10.21
N ALA A 268 -3.80 16.21 -9.05
CA ALA A 268 -3.95 17.48 -8.35
C ALA A 268 -2.62 18.08 -7.85
N HIS A 269 -1.58 17.26 -7.74
CA HIS A 269 -0.25 17.65 -7.27
C HIS A 269 0.83 17.63 -8.38
N ASP A 270 0.41 17.47 -9.64
CA ASP A 270 1.29 17.32 -10.81
C ASP A 270 2.30 16.18 -10.68
N VAL A 271 1.84 15.05 -10.13
CA VAL A 271 2.64 13.83 -9.91
C VAL A 271 2.30 12.81 -10.99
N GLN A 272 3.33 12.33 -11.70
CA GLN A 272 3.19 11.21 -12.64
C GLN A 272 3.08 9.89 -11.87
N VAL A 273 2.36 8.91 -12.44
CA VAL A 273 2.13 7.61 -11.82
C VAL A 273 2.61 6.49 -12.72
N ILE A 274 3.40 5.58 -12.16
CA ILE A 274 3.66 4.25 -12.73
C ILE A 274 2.96 3.23 -11.85
N TRP A 275 1.89 2.62 -12.35
CA TRP A 275 1.22 1.52 -11.67
C TRP A 275 1.75 0.17 -12.17
N VAL A 276 2.39 -0.57 -11.29
CA VAL A 276 2.92 -1.91 -11.58
C VAL A 276 1.83 -2.94 -11.33
N GLY A 277 1.44 -3.65 -12.37
CA GLY A 277 0.50 -4.77 -12.27
C GLY A 277 1.15 -6.00 -11.64
N PRO A 278 0.52 -6.65 -10.64
CA PRO A 278 1.02 -7.88 -10.04
C PRO A 278 1.14 -9.00 -11.07
N PRO A 279 2.20 -9.82 -11.01
CA PRO A 279 2.35 -10.93 -11.93
C PRO A 279 1.45 -12.10 -11.52
N ASN A 280 1.42 -13.12 -12.38
CA ASN A 280 0.78 -14.39 -12.11
C ASN A 280 1.38 -15.04 -10.86
N MET A 281 0.53 -15.76 -10.14
CA MET A 281 0.87 -16.41 -8.86
C MET A 281 0.78 -17.93 -9.02
N GLN A 282 1.51 -18.67 -8.18
CA GLN A 282 1.51 -20.14 -8.25
C GLN A 282 0.09 -20.73 -8.10
N LYS A 283 -0.70 -20.16 -7.19
CA LYS A 283 -2.09 -20.59 -6.98
C LYS A 283 -2.99 -19.98 -8.04
N THR A 284 -3.61 -20.82 -8.89
CA THR A 284 -4.50 -20.40 -9.98
C THR A 284 -5.57 -19.40 -9.55
N LYS A 285 -6.26 -19.66 -8.43
CA LYS A 285 -7.29 -18.75 -7.91
C LYS A 285 -6.76 -17.34 -7.64
N LEU A 286 -5.57 -17.22 -7.04
CA LEU A 286 -4.94 -15.94 -6.77
C LEU A 286 -4.44 -15.30 -8.07
N SER A 287 -3.85 -16.11 -8.97
CA SER A 287 -3.40 -15.66 -10.30
C SER A 287 -4.54 -15.05 -11.12
N SER A 288 -5.70 -15.72 -11.20
CA SER A 288 -6.89 -15.20 -11.89
C SER A 288 -7.43 -13.93 -11.24
N ALA A 289 -7.27 -13.79 -9.91
CA ALA A 289 -7.64 -12.56 -9.23
C ALA A 289 -6.66 -11.41 -9.55
N MET A 290 -5.35 -11.68 -9.63
CA MET A 290 -4.36 -10.68 -10.08
C MET A 290 -4.63 -10.25 -11.51
N ALA A 291 -4.94 -11.18 -12.40
CA ALA A 291 -5.32 -10.88 -13.77
C ALA A 291 -6.54 -9.94 -13.82
N TYR A 292 -7.57 -10.19 -12.99
CA TYR A 292 -8.72 -9.29 -12.88
C TYR A 292 -8.36 -7.91 -12.33
N LEU A 293 -7.61 -7.82 -11.22
CA LEU A 293 -7.21 -6.51 -10.66
C LEU A 293 -6.36 -5.71 -11.64
N SER A 294 -5.46 -6.38 -12.37
CA SER A 294 -4.62 -5.77 -13.40
C SER A 294 -5.43 -5.09 -14.50
N THR A 295 -6.60 -5.62 -14.89
CA THR A 295 -7.46 -4.94 -15.87
C THR A 295 -8.06 -3.65 -15.31
N LEU A 296 -8.36 -3.62 -14.01
CA LEU A 296 -8.87 -2.42 -13.33
C LEU A 296 -7.78 -1.35 -13.29
N TYR A 297 -6.57 -1.73 -12.87
CA TYR A 297 -5.41 -0.82 -12.81
C TYR A 297 -5.10 -0.22 -14.17
N GLU A 298 -4.92 -1.05 -15.20
CA GLU A 298 -4.61 -0.61 -16.56
C GLU A 298 -5.71 0.30 -17.13
N THR A 299 -6.98 -0.01 -16.86
CA THR A 299 -8.09 0.81 -17.33
C THR A 299 -8.08 2.18 -16.66
N GLN A 300 -7.93 2.25 -15.34
CA GLN A 300 -7.97 3.54 -14.63
C GLN A 300 -6.74 4.38 -14.93
N THR A 301 -5.52 3.81 -14.94
CA THR A 301 -4.32 4.58 -15.29
C THR A 301 -4.43 5.17 -16.69
N ARG A 302 -4.95 4.41 -17.66
CA ARG A 302 -5.18 4.92 -19.02
C ARG A 302 -6.19 6.06 -19.05
N LEU A 303 -7.28 6.00 -18.27
CA LEU A 303 -8.25 7.11 -18.18
C LEU A 303 -7.61 8.38 -17.61
N TYR A 304 -6.69 8.24 -16.65
CA TYR A 304 -5.95 9.35 -16.05
C TYR A 304 -4.69 9.75 -16.84
N GLN A 305 -4.45 9.15 -18.02
CA GLN A 305 -3.24 9.36 -18.83
C GLN A 305 -1.94 9.12 -18.05
N GLN A 306 -1.96 8.08 -17.21
CA GLN A 306 -0.83 7.60 -16.42
C GLN A 306 -0.32 6.26 -16.93
N HIS A 307 0.83 5.84 -16.42
CA HIS A 307 1.52 4.65 -16.91
C HIS A 307 1.08 3.39 -16.16
N TYR A 308 0.93 2.31 -16.92
CA TYR A 308 0.78 0.96 -16.38
C TYR A 308 1.87 0.06 -16.95
N VAL A 309 2.46 -0.78 -16.10
CA VAL A 309 3.45 -1.78 -16.51
C VAL A 309 3.18 -3.11 -15.85
N SER A 310 3.11 -4.18 -16.63
CA SER A 310 2.85 -5.52 -16.10
C SER A 310 4.15 -6.20 -15.65
N ALA A 311 4.19 -6.66 -14.40
CA ALA A 311 5.30 -7.48 -13.92
C ALA A 311 5.37 -8.86 -14.63
N ASN A 312 4.29 -9.32 -15.28
CA ASN A 312 4.35 -10.54 -16.11
C ASN A 312 5.37 -10.42 -17.23
N GLY A 313 5.39 -9.28 -17.93
CA GLY A 313 6.33 -9.03 -19.02
C GLY A 313 7.78 -9.06 -18.53
N VAL A 314 8.05 -8.47 -17.36
CA VAL A 314 9.37 -8.46 -16.72
C VAL A 314 9.86 -9.88 -16.36
N LEU A 315 8.93 -10.74 -15.95
CA LEU A 315 9.22 -12.11 -15.56
C LEU A 315 9.12 -13.11 -16.73
N GLY A 316 8.89 -12.62 -17.95
CA GLY A 316 8.77 -13.44 -19.16
C GLY A 316 7.51 -14.32 -19.18
N TYR A 317 6.54 -14.06 -18.31
CA TYR A 317 5.30 -14.85 -18.24
C TYR A 317 4.39 -14.52 -19.42
N LYS A 318 3.79 -15.57 -19.98
CA LYS A 318 2.79 -15.46 -21.05
C LYS A 318 1.45 -15.98 -20.54
N ALA A 319 0.37 -15.30 -20.92
CA ALA A 319 -0.98 -15.66 -20.51
C ALA A 319 -1.09 -15.88 -18.99
N ASP A 320 -1.48 -17.08 -18.56
CA ASP A 320 -1.66 -17.49 -17.17
C ASP A 320 -0.46 -18.24 -16.57
N GLU A 321 0.68 -18.28 -17.29
CA GLU A 321 1.87 -19.01 -16.86
C GLU A 321 2.47 -18.43 -15.56
N PHE A 322 2.94 -19.33 -14.70
CA PHE A 322 3.78 -19.03 -13.56
C PHE A 322 5.05 -19.87 -13.63
N SER A 323 6.20 -19.25 -13.35
CA SER A 323 7.49 -19.94 -13.24
C SER A 323 8.33 -19.40 -12.10
N TYR A 324 8.99 -20.29 -11.35
CA TYR A 324 9.96 -19.89 -10.32
C TYR A 324 11.24 -19.27 -10.90
N THR A 325 11.50 -19.50 -12.19
CA THR A 325 12.74 -19.10 -12.86
C THR A 325 12.47 -18.37 -14.17
N LEU A 326 13.28 -17.36 -14.45
CA LEU A 326 13.40 -16.71 -15.76
C LEU A 326 14.60 -17.30 -16.51
N GLN A 327 14.55 -17.36 -17.85
CA GLN A 327 15.77 -17.52 -18.66
C GLN A 327 16.33 -16.13 -18.97
N ASP A 328 17.60 -15.90 -18.65
CA ASP A 328 18.30 -14.68 -19.05
C ASP A 328 18.69 -14.70 -20.54
N ASP A 329 19.27 -13.60 -21.02
CA ASP A 329 19.69 -13.43 -22.42
C ASP A 329 20.75 -14.45 -22.87
N GLN A 330 21.40 -15.13 -21.92
CA GLN A 330 22.39 -16.20 -22.17
C GLN A 330 21.76 -17.60 -22.10
N GLY A 331 20.43 -17.69 -21.93
CA GLY A 331 19.69 -18.95 -21.80
C GLY A 331 19.82 -19.61 -20.42
N LYS A 332 20.47 -18.96 -19.45
CA LYS A 332 20.64 -19.51 -18.11
C LYS A 332 19.37 -19.28 -17.30
N ARG A 333 18.95 -20.32 -16.56
CA ARG A 333 17.81 -20.25 -15.66
C ARG A 333 18.20 -19.56 -14.34
N VAL A 334 17.52 -18.47 -14.02
CA VAL A 334 17.73 -17.69 -12.79
C VAL A 334 16.43 -17.69 -11.98
N LYS A 335 16.52 -17.98 -10.68
CA LYS A 335 15.36 -17.98 -9.78
C LYS A 335 14.89 -16.56 -9.49
N THR A 336 13.63 -16.25 -9.82
CA THR A 336 13.02 -14.92 -9.64
C THR A 336 11.88 -14.92 -8.62
N ARG A 337 11.34 -16.09 -8.26
CA ARG A 337 10.31 -16.26 -7.22
C ARG A 337 10.83 -17.05 -6.03
N VAL A 338 10.36 -16.72 -4.83
CA VAL A 338 10.57 -17.57 -3.65
C VAL A 338 9.50 -18.67 -3.60
N ASP A 339 9.66 -19.62 -2.67
CA ASP A 339 8.93 -20.89 -2.71
C ASP A 339 7.43 -20.75 -2.40
N ASP A 340 7.01 -19.64 -1.79
CA ASP A 340 5.59 -19.35 -1.50
C ASP A 340 4.75 -19.05 -2.75
N GLY A 341 5.38 -18.88 -3.92
CA GLY A 341 4.69 -18.66 -5.18
C GLY A 341 4.04 -17.28 -5.30
N ILE A 342 4.37 -16.34 -4.41
CA ILE A 342 3.87 -14.96 -4.37
C ILE A 342 5.04 -13.98 -4.47
N HIS A 343 6.04 -14.07 -3.60
CA HIS A 343 7.11 -13.07 -3.50
C HIS A 343 8.29 -13.35 -4.44
N PHE A 344 9.19 -12.37 -4.52
CA PHE A 344 10.34 -12.37 -5.41
C PHE A 344 11.64 -12.65 -4.66
N THR A 345 12.59 -13.31 -5.33
CA THR A 345 14.00 -13.30 -4.91
C THR A 345 14.60 -11.90 -5.10
N PRO A 346 15.76 -11.58 -4.51
CA PRO A 346 16.46 -10.32 -4.79
C PRO A 346 16.67 -10.06 -6.28
N THR A 347 16.89 -11.11 -7.09
CA THR A 347 16.98 -10.97 -8.56
C THR A 347 15.66 -10.51 -9.16
N GLY A 348 14.53 -11.15 -8.82
CA GLY A 348 13.22 -10.76 -9.31
C GLY A 348 12.85 -9.33 -8.90
N GLN A 349 13.18 -8.92 -7.67
CA GLN A 349 12.96 -7.56 -7.18
C GLN A 349 13.74 -6.52 -8.01
N LYS A 350 15.02 -6.81 -8.31
CA LYS A 350 15.87 -5.94 -9.14
C LYS A 350 15.36 -5.81 -10.57
N LEU A 351 14.90 -6.90 -11.19
CA LEU A 351 14.34 -6.87 -12.54
C LEU A 351 13.12 -5.95 -12.63
N ILE A 352 12.21 -6.03 -11.65
CA ILE A 352 11.03 -5.15 -11.61
C ILE A 352 11.45 -3.70 -11.35
N ALA A 353 12.38 -3.46 -10.42
CA ALA A 353 12.91 -2.11 -10.19
C ALA A 353 13.57 -1.52 -11.44
N GLN A 354 14.33 -2.32 -12.19
CA GLN A 354 14.95 -1.92 -13.45
C GLN A 354 13.93 -1.60 -14.54
N GLN A 355 12.84 -2.37 -14.61
CA GLN A 355 11.75 -2.06 -15.54
C GLN A 355 11.07 -0.72 -15.19
N VAL A 356 10.86 -0.43 -13.90
CA VAL A 356 10.31 0.88 -13.51
C VAL A 356 11.28 2.00 -13.86
N LEU A 357 12.59 1.81 -13.60
CA LEU A 357 13.62 2.79 -13.94
C LEU A 357 13.72 3.08 -15.44
N SER A 358 13.58 2.06 -16.29
CA SER A 358 13.68 2.24 -17.76
C SER A 358 12.54 3.08 -18.34
N MET A 359 11.47 3.30 -17.58
CA MET A 359 10.36 4.19 -17.96
C MET A 359 10.62 5.66 -17.62
N ILE A 360 11.70 5.96 -16.89
CA ILE A 360 12.02 7.30 -16.39
C ILE A 360 13.15 7.92 -17.21
N THR A 361 12.95 9.16 -17.65
CA THR A 361 13.97 9.99 -18.27
C THR A 361 14.54 10.97 -17.25
N PHE A 362 15.86 11.16 -17.28
CA PHE A 362 16.60 11.99 -16.33
C PHE A 362 17.33 13.14 -17.06
N PRO A 363 16.60 14.13 -17.61
CA PRO A 363 17.21 15.18 -18.41
C PRO A 363 18.14 16.04 -17.55
N GLY A 364 19.35 16.30 -18.06
CA GLY A 364 20.30 17.20 -17.40
C GLY A 364 20.93 16.66 -16.11
N LEU A 365 20.65 15.41 -15.71
CA LEU A 365 21.34 14.75 -14.61
C LEU A 365 22.57 14.03 -15.14
N THR A 366 23.75 14.36 -14.60
CA THR A 366 24.98 13.59 -14.85
C THR A 366 24.84 12.22 -14.23
N VAL A 367 24.78 11.18 -15.08
CA VAL A 367 24.82 9.79 -14.61
C VAL A 367 26.18 9.54 -13.97
N THR A 368 26.21 9.31 -12.66
CA THR A 368 27.42 8.82 -11.99
C THR A 368 27.66 7.37 -12.42
N GLU A 369 28.74 7.11 -13.16
CA GLU A 369 29.10 5.76 -13.59
C GLU A 369 29.46 4.89 -12.38
N HIS A 370 28.68 3.84 -12.13
CA HIS A 370 29.03 2.69 -11.28
C HIS A 370 28.45 1.39 -11.86
#